data_AF-A0A212BZE8-F1
#
_entry.id   AF-A0A212BZE8-F1
#
_cell.length_a   1.000
_cell.length_b   1.000
_cell.length_c   1.000
_cell.angle_alpha   90.00
_cell.angle_beta   90.00
_cell.angle_gamma   90.00
#
_symmetry.space_group_name_H-M   'P 1'
#
loop_
_entity.id
_entity.type
_entity.pdbx_description
1 polymer ?
#
loop_
_entity_poly.entity_id
_entity_poly.type
_entity_poly.pdbx_seq_one_letter_code
_entity_poly.pdbx_strand_id
1 'polypeptide(L)'
;MLYVGHPLHLHYTVSITSFIPRFKFLSIDLPVVVETFVKYLISLSGALAIVNAVPCFALDGQWILNSFLDATLTSVIGDNDVKDLIGFFILLGGSLLLAANVTLGLWMVTAR
;
A
#
# COMPACT_ATOMS: atom_id res chain seq x y z
N MET A 1 -18.59 -40.31 -16.96
CA MET A 1 -19.77 -40.44 -17.85
C MET A 1 -19.34 -39.94 -19.23
N LEU A 2 -19.03 -40.84 -20.17
CA LEU A 2 -18.69 -40.47 -21.54
C LEU A 2 -19.99 -40.41 -22.34
N TYR A 3 -20.39 -39.22 -22.81
CA TYR A 3 -21.59 -39.08 -23.64
C TYR A 3 -21.25 -39.50 -25.08
N VAL A 4 -21.91 -40.55 -25.56
CA VAL A 4 -21.72 -41.09 -26.92
C VAL A 4 -22.92 -40.62 -27.77
N GLY A 5 -22.90 -39.37 -28.22
CA GLY A 5 -23.98 -38.74 -28.96
C GLY A 5 -23.60 -37.37 -29.53
N HIS A 6 -24.48 -36.76 -30.34
CA HIS A 6 -24.20 -35.47 -30.99
C HIS A 6 -24.16 -34.32 -29.95
N PRO A 7 -23.06 -33.54 -29.84
CA PRO A 7 -22.81 -32.63 -28.73
C PRO A 7 -23.84 -31.48 -28.62
N LEU A 8 -24.51 -31.13 -29.73
CA LEU A 8 -25.56 -30.11 -29.74
C LEU A 8 -26.79 -30.52 -28.90
N HIS A 9 -27.10 -31.81 -28.79
CA HIS A 9 -28.23 -32.29 -27.97
C HIS A 9 -27.97 -32.14 -26.46
N LEU A 10 -26.71 -32.07 -26.07
CA LEU A 10 -26.32 -31.94 -24.67
C LEU A 10 -26.65 -30.55 -24.12
N HIS A 11 -26.50 -29.51 -24.96
CA HIS A 11 -26.86 -28.13 -24.59
C HIS A 11 -28.35 -27.93 -24.31
N TYR A 12 -29.23 -28.67 -24.99
CA TYR A 12 -30.68 -28.57 -24.77
C TYR A 12 -31.20 -29.46 -23.64
N THR A 13 -30.41 -30.43 -23.18
CA THR A 13 -30.83 -31.43 -22.19
C THR A 13 -30.28 -31.11 -20.79
N VAL A 14 -29.19 -30.35 -20.69
CA VAL A 14 -28.53 -30.06 -19.42
C VAL A 14 -28.98 -28.69 -18.89
N SER A 15 -29.86 -28.69 -17.89
CA SER A 15 -30.13 -27.51 -17.08
C SER A 15 -29.05 -27.38 -15.99
N ILE A 16 -28.26 -26.32 -16.03
CA ILE A 16 -27.33 -25.99 -14.95
C ILE A 16 -28.15 -25.42 -13.79
N THR A 17 -28.15 -26.09 -12.65
CA THR A 17 -28.80 -25.58 -11.43
C THR A 17 -27.91 -24.53 -10.75
N SER A 18 -28.52 -23.57 -10.06
CA SER A 18 -27.80 -22.58 -9.25
C SER A 18 -26.95 -23.28 -8.19
N PHE A 19 -25.72 -22.80 -7.97
CA PHE A 19 -24.79 -23.39 -7.01
C PHE A 19 -25.33 -23.28 -5.57
N ILE A 20 -25.57 -24.42 -4.92
CA ILE A 20 -26.04 -24.50 -3.53
C ILE A 20 -24.83 -24.82 -2.64
N PRO A 21 -24.42 -23.91 -1.73
CA PRO A 21 -23.26 -24.16 -0.88
C PRO A 21 -23.53 -25.32 0.08
N ARG A 22 -22.66 -26.34 0.08
CA ARG A 22 -22.75 -27.51 0.97
C ARG A 22 -22.51 -27.19 2.45
N PHE A 23 -21.75 -26.13 2.73
CA PHE A 23 -21.45 -25.67 4.08
C PHE A 23 -22.03 -24.27 4.28
N LYS A 24 -23.01 -24.12 5.17
CA LYS A 24 -23.64 -22.81 5.48
C LYS A 24 -22.70 -21.81 6.16
N PHE A 25 -21.59 -22.26 6.73
CA PHE A 25 -20.60 -21.40 7.39
C PHE A 25 -19.69 -20.68 6.40
N LEU A 26 -19.45 -21.24 5.21
CA LEU A 26 -18.57 -20.64 4.22
C LEU A 26 -19.41 -19.95 3.14
N SER A 27 -19.56 -18.63 3.26
CA SER A 27 -20.19 -17.83 2.21
C SER A 27 -19.40 -17.95 0.91
N ILE A 28 -20.11 -17.99 -0.22
CA ILE A 28 -19.52 -18.09 -1.56
C ILE A 28 -18.63 -16.86 -1.86
N ASP A 29 -18.91 -15.73 -1.23
CA ASP A 29 -18.17 -14.48 -1.40
C ASP A 29 -16.87 -14.40 -0.59
N LEU A 30 -16.62 -15.36 0.33
CA LEU A 30 -15.46 -15.34 1.22
C LEU A 30 -14.12 -15.26 0.44
N PRO A 31 -13.89 -16.02 -0.65
CA PRO A 31 -12.67 -15.91 -1.46
C PRO A 31 -12.48 -14.50 -2.04
N VAL A 32 -13.57 -13.87 -2.51
CA VAL A 32 -13.55 -12.52 -3.10
C VAL A 32 -13.23 -11.47 -2.03
N VAL A 33 -13.82 -11.61 -0.83
CA VAL A 33 -13.54 -10.74 0.32
C VAL A 33 -12.08 -10.88 0.75
N VAL A 34 -11.55 -12.10 0.87
CA VAL A 34 -10.15 -12.35 1.25
C VAL A 34 -9.19 -11.79 0.20
N GLU A 35 -9.45 -12.02 -1.09
CA GLU A 35 -8.65 -11.47 -2.18
C GLU A 35 -8.61 -9.94 -2.11
N THR A 36 -9.77 -9.31 -1.95
CA THR A 36 -9.90 -7.86 -1.86
C THR A 36 -9.18 -7.31 -0.62
N PHE A 37 -9.34 -7.98 0.52
CA PHE A 37 -8.68 -7.62 1.76
C PHE A 37 -7.15 -7.68 1.66
N VAL A 38 -6.61 -8.76 1.08
CA VAL A 38 -5.17 -8.91 0.89
C VAL A 38 -4.62 -7.84 -0.08
N LYS A 39 -5.35 -7.53 -1.16
CA LYS A 39 -4.97 -6.44 -2.08
C LYS A 39 -4.88 -5.09 -1.36
N TYR A 40 -5.87 -4.76 -0.54
CA TYR A 40 -5.86 -3.53 0.24
C TYR A 40 -4.77 -3.52 1.32
N LEU A 41 -4.53 -4.65 2.00
CA LEU A 41 -3.45 -4.76 2.97
C LEU A 41 -2.09 -4.49 2.34
N ILE A 42 -1.79 -5.10 1.19
CA ILE A 42 -0.53 -4.89 0.48
C ILE A 42 -0.41 -3.43 0.04
N SER A 43 -1.47 -2.86 -0.54
CA SER A 43 -1.46 -1.48 -1.00
C SER A 43 -1.29 -0.47 0.15
N LEU A 44 -2.02 -0.64 1.25
CA LEU A 44 -1.95 0.24 2.42
C LEU A 44 -0.59 0.11 3.12
N SER A 45 -0.11 -1.12 3.32
CA SER A 45 1.19 -1.38 3.93
C SER A 45 2.33 -0.81 3.10
N GLY A 46 2.28 -0.98 1.77
CA GLY A 46 3.26 -0.41 0.85
C GLY A 46 3.27 1.12 0.90
N ALA A 47 2.09 1.75 0.89
CA ALA A 47 1.99 3.21 1.03
C ALA A 47 2.57 3.69 2.38
N LEU A 48 2.25 3.01 3.47
CA LEU A 48 2.74 3.36 4.81
C LEU A 48 4.26 3.18 4.94
N ALA A 49 4.82 2.13 4.32
CA ALA A 49 6.26 1.90 4.28
C ALA A 49 6.99 3.02 3.53
N ILE A 50 6.45 3.47 2.39
CA ILE A 50 6.99 4.60 1.64
C ILE A 50 6.94 5.87 2.50
N VAL A 51 5.80 6.15 3.13
CA VAL A 51 5.65 7.33 4.01
C VAL A 51 6.69 7.31 5.14
N ASN A 52 6.85 6.18 5.83
CA ASN A 52 7.84 6.03 6.91
C ASN A 52 9.29 6.23 6.46
N ALA A 53 9.61 5.91 5.21
CA ALA A 53 10.95 6.10 4.65
C ALA A 53 11.27 7.56 4.24
N VAL A 54 10.25 8.42 4.08
CA VAL A 54 10.46 9.83 3.71
C VAL A 54 11.15 10.59 4.86
N PRO A 55 12.16 11.43 4.58
CA PRO A 55 12.84 12.24 5.61
C PRO A 55 11.90 13.35 6.11
N CYS A 56 11.13 13.04 7.16
CA CYS A 56 10.17 13.92 7.80
C CYS A 56 10.33 13.79 9.32
N PHE A 57 10.06 14.88 10.06
CA PHE A 57 10.03 14.85 11.52
C PHE A 57 9.10 13.75 12.05
N ALA A 58 9.57 13.03 13.09
CA ALA A 58 8.85 11.96 13.77
C ALA A 58 8.54 10.69 12.94
N LEU A 59 9.15 10.54 11.75
CA LEU A 59 9.12 9.29 10.96
C LEU A 59 10.49 8.61 10.97
N ASP A 60 10.52 7.31 10.64
CA ASP A 60 11.75 6.51 10.56
C ASP A 60 12.79 7.10 9.59
N GLY A 61 12.33 7.80 8.55
CA GLY A 61 13.17 8.51 7.58
C GLY A 61 14.09 9.58 8.20
N GLN A 62 13.76 10.12 9.37
CA GLN A 62 14.64 11.03 10.10
C GLN A 62 15.95 10.35 10.52
N TRP A 63 15.86 9.14 11.07
CA TRP A 63 17.02 8.38 11.52
C TRP A 63 17.81 7.82 10.35
N ILE A 64 17.11 7.43 9.27
CA ILE A 64 17.74 7.00 8.01
C ILE A 64 18.58 8.14 7.44
N LEU A 65 18.03 9.36 7.37
CA LEU A 65 18.74 10.53 6.88
C LEU A 65 19.96 10.85 7.75
N ASN A 66 19.81 10.88 9.07
CA ASN A 66 20.93 11.16 9.97
C ASN A 66 22.04 10.12 9.82
N SER A 67 21.69 8.83 9.76
CA SER A 67 22.67 7.76 9.53
C SER A 67 23.36 7.89 8.16
N PHE A 68 22.62 8.31 7.13
CA PHE A 68 23.17 8.54 5.79
C PHE A 68 24.12 9.75 5.77
N LEU A 69 23.75 10.86 6.41
CA LEU A 69 24.60 12.04 6.55
C LEU A 69 25.85 11.72 7.38
N ASP A 70 25.72 10.92 8.43
CA ASP A 70 26.86 10.46 9.22
C ASP A 70 27.81 9.55 8.42
N ALA A 71 27.29 8.66 7.58
CA ALA A 71 28.12 7.80 6.75
C ALA A 71 28.84 8.57 5.62
N THR A 72 28.18 9.58 5.03
CA THR A 72 28.68 10.29 3.84
C THR A 72 29.44 11.57 4.18
N LEU A 73 28.86 12.46 4.98
CA LEU A 73 29.46 13.76 5.28
C LEU A 73 30.57 13.66 6.31
N THR A 74 30.58 12.69 7.24
CA THR A 74 31.73 12.52 8.15
C THR A 74 33.03 12.27 7.39
N SER A 75 32.96 11.69 6.18
CA SER A 75 34.13 11.49 5.33
C SER A 75 34.60 12.77 4.61
N VAL A 76 33.78 13.82 4.53
CA VAL A 76 34.02 15.02 3.69
C VAL A 76 34.10 16.31 4.51
N ILE A 77 33.26 16.45 5.53
CA ILE A 77 33.10 17.62 6.39
C ILE A 77 33.19 17.14 7.84
N GLY A 78 34.25 17.56 8.54
CA GLY A 78 34.47 17.22 9.96
C GLY A 78 33.61 18.03 10.93
N ASP A 79 32.84 18.99 10.43
CA ASP A 79 32.03 19.90 11.26
C ASP A 79 30.61 19.34 11.45
N ASN A 80 30.26 19.01 12.70
CA ASN A 80 28.97 18.41 13.03
C ASN A 80 27.83 19.44 12.98
N ASP A 81 28.10 20.72 13.25
CA ASP A 81 27.06 21.76 13.26
C ASP A 81 26.46 21.98 11.86
N VAL A 82 27.29 21.91 10.83
CA VAL A 82 26.85 22.04 9.43
C VAL A 82 26.01 20.83 8.99
N LYS A 83 26.36 19.63 9.45
CA LYS A 83 25.60 18.40 9.16
C LYS A 83 24.20 18.45 9.77
N ASP A 84 24.09 18.87 11.02
CA ASP A 84 22.82 19.02 11.72
C ASP A 84 21.94 20.08 11.07
N LEU A 85 22.52 21.20 10.62
CA LEU A 85 21.80 22.24 9.91
C LEU A 85 21.24 21.74 8.57
N ILE A 86 22.04 21.00 7.79
CA ILE A 86 21.60 20.39 6.53
C ILE A 86 20.47 19.38 6.78
N GLY A 87 20.65 18.49 7.77
CA GLY A 87 19.62 17.53 8.17
C GLY A 87 18.31 18.23 8.54
N PHE A 88 18.38 19.30 9.33
CA PHE A 88 17.21 20.10 9.71
C PHE A 88 16.46 20.68 8.52
N PHE A 89 17.15 21.26 7.54
CA PHE A 89 16.51 21.82 6.33
C PHE A 89 15.81 20.74 5.49
N ILE A 90 16.44 19.57 5.34
CA ILE A 90 15.86 18.45 4.60
C ILE A 90 14.59 17.95 5.32
N LEU A 91 14.65 17.77 6.64
CA LEU A 91 13.50 17.33 7.45
C LEU A 91 12.36 18.34 7.42
N LEU A 92 12.67 19.64 7.53
CA LEU A 92 11.69 20.71 7.45
C LEU A 92 10.97 20.72 6.10
N GLY A 93 11.74 20.62 5.01
CA GLY A 93 11.18 20.53 3.66
C GLY A 93 10.29 19.31 3.46
N GLY A 94 10.74 18.14 3.93
CA GLY A 94 9.97 16.89 3.85
C GLY A 94 8.66 16.95 4.64
N SER A 95 8.69 17.48 5.86
CA SER A 95 7.49 17.66 6.68
C SER A 95 6.49 18.65 6.09
N LEU A 96 6.98 19.77 5.54
CA LEU A 96 6.12 20.75 4.87
C LEU A 96 5.43 20.16 3.64
N LEU A 97 6.18 19.44 2.80
CA LEU A 97 5.63 18.78 1.61
C LEU A 97 4.58 17.72 1.99
N LEU A 98 4.85 16.90 3.01
CA LEU A 98 3.90 15.90 3.48
C LEU A 98 2.63 16.55 4.03
N ALA A 99 2.76 17.58 4.87
CA ALA A 99 1.62 18.31 5.43
C ALA A 99 0.79 18.98 4.33
N ALA A 100 1.43 19.60 3.33
CA ALA A 100 0.75 20.18 2.18
C ALA A 100 -0.03 19.13 1.39
N ASN A 101 0.57 17.97 1.11
CA ASN A 101 -0.12 16.89 0.39
C ASN A 101 -1.30 16.32 1.16
N VAL A 102 -1.16 16.10 2.47
CA VAL A 102 -2.25 15.60 3.32
C VAL A 102 -3.39 16.60 3.40
N THR A 103 -3.08 17.89 3.61
CA THR A 103 -4.10 18.95 3.68
C THR A 103 -4.81 19.15 2.34
N LEU A 104 -4.09 19.19 1.23
CA LEU A 104 -4.68 19.27 -0.12
C LEU A 104 -5.53 18.03 -0.45
N GLY A 105 -5.06 16.84 -0.08
CA GLY A 105 -5.80 15.59 -0.28
C GLY A 105 -7.12 15.57 0.52
N LEU A 106 -7.07 15.95 1.79
CA LEU A 106 -8.28 16.07 2.63
C LEU A 106 -9.22 17.17 2.12
N TRP A 107 -8.68 18.29 1.67
CA TRP A 107 -9.47 19.36 1.09
C TRP A 107 -10.18 18.91 -0.19
N MET A 108 -9.49 18.20 -1.08
CA MET A 108 -10.09 17.65 -2.30
C MET A 108 -11.22 16.66 -2.01
N VAL A 109 -11.09 15.83 -0.97
CA VAL A 109 -12.13 14.88 -0.57
C VAL A 109 -13.34 15.57 0.04
N THR A 110 -13.13 16.65 0.81
CA THR A 110 -14.21 17.40 1.47
C THR A 110 -14.88 18.43 0.57
N ALA A 111 -14.19 18.92 -0.46
CA ALA A 111 -14.71 19.85 -1.46
C ALA A 111 -15.56 19.17 -2.55
N ARG A 112 -15.76 17.85 -2.47
CA ARG A 112 -16.56 17.05 -3.40
C ARG A 112 -17.83 16.54 -2.72
#